data_AF-A0A3M1PRT5-F1
#
_entry.id   AF-A0A3M1PRT5-F1
#
_cell.length_a   1.000
_cell.length_b   1.000
_cell.length_c   1.000
_cell.angle_alpha   90.00
_cell.angle_beta   90.00
_cell.angle_gamma   90.00
#
_symmetry.space_group_name_H-M   'P 1'
#
loop_
_entity.id
_entity.type
_entity.pdbx_description
1 polymer ?
#
loop_
_entity_poly.entity_id
_entity_poly.type
_entity_poly.pdbx_seq_one_letter_code
_entity_poly.pdbx_strand_id
1 'polypeptide(L)'
;MSTVDLKAAQEHFARLLERQLARVEQMKRETEWIDYATLKPIKIGIIGGDGIGPFIAAEAQRVLQFLLKEEEESGKVQFNVIEGLTIERRAEVGKAIPDDVLEEIKKCHVHLKGPTTTPRKGDPWPNVESANVAMRKELELFANVRPVKVTKEGIDWTFFRENTEGSYALGSDGLNVSDDLAVDFTIATTQGTERLIRLAFEYARKNNIKKVTLVTKANVIKTTDGKFLDIGYRIAKEYPEIECDDWYIDIMTAKLVDPKRRTQFRVLALPNLYGDILTDEAAEFQGGVGTAGSANIGKRYAMFEAIHGSAPRMVKEGRAKYADPASMIRAAAMLLRHIGFEAKAKSLEMALDICGQFEKKVRITGRSDGATSKEYADYLMETLQDPNLESWWQSFREKA
;
A
#
# COMPACT_ATOMS: atom_id res chain seq x y z
N MET A 1 -37.40 -1.99 -26.10
CA MET A 1 -37.11 -1.76 -24.67
C MET A 1 -36.85 -3.13 -24.08
N SER A 2 -35.62 -3.41 -23.66
CA SER A 2 -35.32 -4.61 -22.87
C SER A 2 -36.24 -4.58 -21.64
N THR A 3 -36.95 -5.69 -21.38
CA THR A 3 -37.78 -5.83 -20.19
C THR A 3 -36.87 -5.82 -18.97
N VAL A 4 -37.06 -4.82 -18.09
CA VAL A 4 -36.31 -4.68 -16.84
C VAL A 4 -36.58 -5.89 -15.94
N ASP A 5 -35.57 -6.71 -15.68
CA ASP A 5 -35.68 -7.87 -14.77
C ASP A 5 -35.41 -7.43 -13.33
N LEU A 6 -36.42 -6.79 -12.74
CA LEU A 6 -36.36 -6.31 -11.34
C LEU A 6 -36.16 -7.46 -10.35
N LYS A 7 -36.62 -8.67 -10.67
CA LYS A 7 -36.49 -9.83 -9.79
C LYS A 7 -35.04 -10.29 -9.72
N ALA A 8 -34.37 -10.40 -10.87
CA ALA A 8 -32.94 -10.72 -10.92
C ALA A 8 -32.09 -9.69 -10.16
N ALA A 9 -32.41 -8.39 -10.28
CA ALA A 9 -31.72 -7.34 -9.54
C ALA A 9 -31.91 -7.46 -8.01
N GLN A 10 -33.14 -7.76 -7.56
CA GLN A 10 -33.44 -7.99 -6.14
C GLN A 10 -32.69 -9.19 -5.58
N GLU A 11 -32.73 -10.33 -6.28
CA GLU A 11 -32.02 -11.55 -5.86
C GLU A 11 -30.51 -11.34 -5.83
N HIS A 12 -29.96 -10.58 -6.78
CA HIS A 12 -28.54 -10.22 -6.80
C HIS A 12 -28.14 -9.40 -5.58
N PHE A 13 -28.91 -8.36 -5.27
CA PHE A 13 -28.64 -7.51 -4.11
C PHE A 13 -28.77 -8.30 -2.79
N ALA A 14 -29.76 -9.19 -2.67
CA ALA A 14 -29.91 -10.05 -1.50
C ALA A 14 -28.68 -10.93 -1.25
N ARG A 15 -28.19 -11.64 -2.29
CA ARG A 15 -26.96 -12.46 -2.19
C ARG A 15 -25.74 -11.63 -1.79
N LEU A 16 -25.64 -10.42 -2.33
CA LEU A 16 -24.57 -9.49 -2.00
C LEU A 16 -24.61 -9.10 -0.52
N LEU A 17 -25.79 -8.78 0.03
CA LEU A 17 -25.95 -8.50 1.46
C LEU A 17 -25.61 -9.69 2.34
N GLU A 18 -26.07 -10.90 1.99
CA GLU A 18 -25.75 -12.14 2.73
C GLU A 18 -24.24 -12.37 2.82
N ARG A 19 -23.52 -12.24 1.70
CA ARG A 19 -22.06 -12.36 1.65
C ARG A 19 -21.37 -11.33 2.57
N GLN A 20 -21.87 -10.10 2.59
CA GLN A 20 -21.27 -9.02 3.36
C GLN A 20 -21.56 -9.14 4.86
N LEU A 21 -22.76 -9.59 5.23
CA LEU A 21 -23.10 -9.92 6.62
C LEU A 21 -22.27 -11.10 7.14
N ALA A 22 -22.07 -12.14 6.33
CA ALA A 22 -21.19 -13.25 6.70
C ALA A 22 -19.75 -12.77 6.95
N ARG A 23 -19.23 -11.88 6.10
CA ARG A 23 -17.92 -11.25 6.29
C ARG A 23 -17.84 -10.41 7.57
N VAL A 24 -18.90 -9.67 7.92
CA VAL A 24 -18.97 -8.95 9.20
C VAL A 24 -18.85 -9.91 10.39
N GLU A 25 -19.55 -11.05 10.36
CA GLU A 25 -19.46 -12.05 11.42
C GLU A 25 -18.07 -12.68 11.53
N GLN A 26 -17.36 -12.86 10.40
CA GLN A 26 -15.96 -13.27 10.41
C GLN A 26 -15.05 -12.21 11.06
N MET A 27 -15.18 -10.93 10.67
CA MET A 27 -14.38 -9.84 11.24
C MET A 27 -14.59 -9.68 12.75
N LYS A 28 -15.79 -9.98 13.27
CA LYS A 28 -16.06 -9.99 14.72
C LYS A 28 -15.31 -11.10 15.47
N ARG A 29 -15.04 -12.23 14.81
CA ARG A 29 -14.31 -13.37 15.39
C ARG A 29 -12.79 -13.18 15.33
N GLU A 30 -12.30 -12.42 14.36
CA GLU A 30 -10.87 -12.11 14.20
C GLU A 30 -10.41 -11.03 15.18
N THR A 31 -9.87 -11.44 16.32
CA THR A 31 -9.58 -10.51 17.42
C THR A 31 -8.13 -10.03 17.48
N GLU A 32 -7.14 -10.89 17.31
CA GLU A 32 -5.77 -10.57 17.73
C GLU A 32 -4.83 -10.13 16.61
N TRP A 33 -4.00 -9.14 16.93
CA TRP A 33 -2.89 -8.71 16.09
C TRP A 33 -1.73 -9.68 16.24
N ILE A 34 -1.08 -9.99 15.13
CA ILE A 34 0.17 -10.74 15.15
C ILE A 34 1.25 -9.92 15.86
N ASP A 35 1.97 -10.57 16.77
CA ASP A 35 3.08 -9.96 17.49
C ASP A 35 4.42 -10.43 16.93
N TYR A 36 5.08 -9.57 16.15
CA TYR A 36 6.38 -9.88 15.55
C TYR A 36 7.50 -10.01 16.57
N ALA A 37 7.36 -9.46 17.78
CA ALA A 37 8.36 -9.58 18.83
C ALA A 37 8.50 -11.04 19.29
N THR A 38 7.38 -11.76 19.41
CA THR A 38 7.32 -13.14 19.91
C THR A 38 7.48 -14.19 18.81
N LEU A 39 7.28 -13.84 17.52
CA LEU A 39 7.46 -14.77 16.41
C LEU A 39 8.93 -15.17 16.16
N LYS A 40 9.18 -16.47 15.99
CA LYS A 40 10.47 -17.01 15.54
C LYS A 40 10.26 -18.30 14.71
N PRO A 41 10.54 -18.31 13.40
CA PRO A 41 10.98 -17.19 12.57
C PRO A 41 9.81 -16.27 12.15
N ILE A 42 10.12 -15.01 11.87
CA ILE A 42 9.28 -14.13 11.07
C ILE A 42 9.50 -14.51 9.59
N LYS A 43 8.50 -15.15 8.98
CA LYS A 43 8.53 -15.55 7.56
C LYS A 43 8.17 -14.39 6.65
N ILE A 44 9.13 -14.00 5.81
CA ILE A 44 9.02 -12.92 4.82
C ILE A 44 8.91 -13.54 3.42
N GLY A 45 7.74 -13.43 2.81
CA GLY A 45 7.50 -13.84 1.43
C GLY A 45 8.00 -12.80 0.43
N ILE A 46 8.83 -13.20 -0.52
CA ILE A 46 9.30 -12.35 -1.62
C ILE A 46 8.58 -12.76 -2.90
N ILE A 47 7.84 -11.84 -3.50
CA ILE A 47 7.05 -12.09 -4.71
C ILE A 47 7.52 -11.14 -5.81
N GLY A 48 8.09 -11.67 -6.89
CA GLY A 48 8.62 -10.85 -7.99
C GLY A 48 7.54 -10.11 -8.79
N GLY A 49 6.39 -10.73 -9.00
CA GLY A 49 5.33 -10.19 -9.85
C GLY A 49 5.71 -10.17 -11.33
N ASP A 50 5.30 -9.12 -12.04
CA ASP A 50 5.36 -9.00 -13.49
C ASP A 50 6.23 -7.83 -13.97
N GLY A 51 6.64 -7.91 -15.23
CA GLY A 51 7.31 -6.80 -15.92
C GLY A 51 8.66 -6.46 -15.28
N ILE A 52 8.85 -5.23 -14.82
CA ILE A 52 10.07 -4.84 -14.08
C ILE A 52 10.12 -5.43 -12.66
N GLY A 53 9.02 -5.96 -12.15
CA GLY A 53 8.87 -6.41 -10.77
C GLY A 53 9.95 -7.38 -10.31
N PRO A 54 10.26 -8.46 -11.06
CA PRO A 54 11.33 -9.39 -10.69
C PRO A 54 12.70 -8.73 -10.50
N PHE A 55 13.02 -7.70 -11.29
CA PHE A 55 14.31 -6.99 -11.21
C PHE A 55 14.39 -6.13 -9.94
N ILE A 56 13.37 -5.32 -9.69
CA ILE A 56 13.36 -4.41 -8.54
C ILE A 56 13.11 -5.13 -7.21
N ALA A 57 12.31 -6.21 -7.21
CA ALA A 57 12.06 -7.03 -6.03
C ALA A 57 13.31 -7.83 -5.63
N ALA A 58 14.08 -8.33 -6.60
CA ALA A 58 15.36 -9.00 -6.32
C ALA A 58 16.35 -8.05 -5.65
N GLU A 59 16.49 -6.81 -6.12
CA GLU A 59 17.38 -5.83 -5.49
C GLU A 59 16.89 -5.41 -4.10
N ALA A 60 15.58 -5.22 -3.92
CA ALA A 60 15.02 -4.94 -2.60
C ALA A 60 15.20 -6.11 -1.62
N GLN A 61 15.08 -7.36 -2.09
CA GLN A 61 15.42 -8.55 -1.31
C GLN A 61 16.89 -8.56 -0.91
N ARG A 62 17.82 -8.27 -1.84
CA ARG A 62 19.27 -8.21 -1.54
C ARG A 62 19.57 -7.22 -0.42
N VAL A 63 19.01 -6.01 -0.50
CA VAL A 63 19.17 -4.98 0.54
C VAL A 63 18.57 -5.42 1.87
N LEU A 64 17.40 -6.07 1.83
CA LEU A 64 16.72 -6.55 3.04
C LEU A 64 17.50 -7.69 3.72
N GLN A 65 18.03 -8.64 2.94
CA GLN A 65 18.91 -9.71 3.42
C GLN A 65 20.23 -9.15 3.97
N PHE A 66 20.80 -8.13 3.32
CA PHE A 66 21.98 -7.44 3.84
C PHE A 66 21.74 -6.85 5.23
N LEU A 67 20.61 -6.16 5.41
CA LEU A 67 20.24 -5.57 6.70
C LEU A 67 19.85 -6.60 7.76
N LEU A 68 19.25 -7.72 7.36
CA LEU A 68 18.74 -8.76 8.27
C LEU A 68 19.64 -10.00 8.37
N LYS A 69 20.91 -9.89 7.95
CA LYS A 69 21.84 -11.02 7.92
C LYS A 69 21.94 -11.73 9.28
N GLU A 70 22.09 -10.98 10.36
CA GLU A 70 22.19 -11.52 11.72
C GLU A 70 20.88 -12.19 12.18
N GLU A 71 19.73 -11.62 11.82
CA GLU A 71 18.42 -12.18 12.14
C GLU A 71 18.09 -13.42 11.33
N GLU A 72 18.58 -13.51 10.10
CA GLU A 72 18.49 -14.72 9.27
C GLU A 72 19.39 -15.83 9.84
N GLU A 73 20.66 -15.52 10.15
CA GLU A 73 21.61 -16.47 10.74
C GLU A 73 21.16 -17.01 12.11
N SER A 74 20.51 -16.17 12.93
CA SER A 74 19.96 -16.56 14.23
C SER A 74 18.58 -17.24 14.17
N GLY A 75 18.01 -17.36 12.96
CA GLY A 75 16.67 -17.91 12.72
C GLY A 75 15.52 -17.05 13.24
N LYS A 76 15.75 -15.75 13.53
CA LYS A 76 14.70 -14.78 13.87
C LYS A 76 13.86 -14.41 12.64
N VAL A 77 14.48 -14.38 11.46
CA VAL A 77 13.83 -14.10 10.17
C VAL A 77 14.08 -15.26 9.21
N GLN A 78 13.12 -15.53 8.33
CA GLN A 78 13.26 -16.48 7.23
C GLN A 78 12.71 -15.85 5.96
N PHE A 79 13.47 -15.89 4.86
CA PHE A 79 13.00 -15.47 3.55
C PHE A 79 12.44 -16.65 2.75
N ASN A 80 11.30 -16.44 2.10
CA ASN A 80 10.63 -17.41 1.26
C ASN A 80 10.37 -16.75 -0.10
N VAL A 81 11.11 -17.15 -1.14
CA VAL A 81 10.80 -16.70 -2.51
C VAL A 81 9.57 -17.47 -3.00
N ILE A 82 8.55 -16.73 -3.41
CA ILE A 82 7.28 -17.27 -3.89
C ILE A 82 7.18 -16.96 -5.39
N GLU A 83 7.23 -18.01 -6.19
CA GLU A 83 7.10 -17.95 -7.65
C GLU A 83 5.65 -18.21 -8.09
N GLY A 84 5.36 -18.03 -9.38
CA GLY A 84 4.06 -18.40 -9.96
C GLY A 84 2.96 -17.33 -9.91
N LEU A 85 3.17 -16.17 -9.26
CA LEU A 85 2.24 -15.02 -9.33
C LEU A 85 2.43 -14.17 -10.62
N THR A 86 2.79 -14.80 -11.73
CA THR A 86 2.97 -14.11 -13.01
C THR A 86 1.65 -14.00 -13.77
N ILE A 87 1.55 -13.03 -14.68
CA ILE A 87 0.37 -12.87 -15.52
C ILE A 87 0.17 -14.07 -16.46
N GLU A 88 1.24 -14.67 -16.94
CA GLU A 88 1.23 -15.90 -17.74
C GLU A 88 0.52 -17.03 -16.99
N ARG A 89 0.94 -17.28 -15.74
CA ARG A 89 0.40 -18.37 -14.92
C ARG A 89 -1.05 -18.10 -14.51
N ARG A 90 -1.35 -16.86 -14.12
CA ARG A 90 -2.72 -16.42 -13.79
C ARG A 90 -3.67 -16.57 -14.98
N ALA A 91 -3.21 -16.22 -16.18
CA ALA A 91 -3.97 -16.37 -17.42
C ALA A 91 -4.20 -17.85 -17.77
N GLU A 92 -3.18 -18.70 -17.61
CA GLU A 92 -3.26 -20.15 -17.84
C GLU A 92 -4.36 -20.80 -16.99
N VAL A 93 -4.43 -20.47 -15.69
CA VAL A 93 -5.40 -21.07 -14.77
C VAL A 93 -6.70 -20.28 -14.63
N GLY A 94 -6.80 -19.10 -15.27
CA GLY A 94 -7.97 -18.23 -15.22
C GLY A 94 -8.29 -17.66 -13.83
N LYS A 95 -7.29 -17.50 -12.95
CA LYS A 95 -7.48 -17.02 -11.57
C LYS A 95 -6.65 -15.78 -11.27
N ALA A 96 -7.17 -14.93 -10.38
CA ALA A 96 -6.42 -13.77 -9.88
C ALA A 96 -5.13 -14.19 -9.16
N ILE A 97 -5.17 -15.30 -8.43
CA ILE A 97 -4.03 -15.93 -7.76
C ILE A 97 -4.20 -17.45 -7.95
N PRO A 98 -3.20 -18.17 -8.50
CA PRO A 98 -3.23 -19.63 -8.52
C PRO A 98 -3.31 -20.21 -7.09
N ASP A 99 -4.04 -21.31 -6.89
CA ASP A 99 -4.33 -21.81 -5.53
C ASP A 99 -3.06 -22.23 -4.78
N ASP A 100 -2.14 -22.91 -5.47
CA ASP A 100 -0.84 -23.32 -4.97
C ASP A 100 0.02 -22.12 -4.52
N VAL A 101 -0.03 -21.03 -5.30
CA VAL A 101 0.66 -19.79 -4.97
C VAL A 101 0.03 -19.09 -3.75
N LEU A 102 -1.31 -19.11 -3.65
CA LEU A 102 -2.02 -18.54 -2.50
C LEU A 102 -1.70 -19.29 -1.20
N GLU A 103 -1.53 -20.61 -1.27
CA GLU A 103 -1.10 -21.42 -0.13
C GLU A 103 0.30 -21.02 0.35
N GLU A 104 1.27 -20.82 -0.56
CA GLU A 104 2.61 -20.35 -0.20
C GLU A 104 2.60 -18.93 0.38
N ILE A 105 1.78 -18.04 -0.17
CA ILE A 105 1.55 -16.70 0.37
C ILE A 105 1.04 -16.80 1.83
N LYS A 106 0.01 -17.60 2.09
CA LYS A 106 -0.58 -17.74 3.44
C LYS A 106 0.34 -18.43 4.45
N LYS A 107 1.44 -19.07 4.02
CA LYS A 107 2.50 -19.59 4.92
C LYS A 107 3.43 -18.51 5.47
N CYS A 108 3.44 -17.32 4.86
CA CYS A 108 4.26 -16.19 5.29
C CYS A 108 3.46 -15.19 6.12
N HIS A 109 4.13 -14.46 7.01
CA HIS A 109 3.48 -13.43 7.84
C HIS A 109 3.50 -12.07 7.15
N VAL A 110 4.59 -11.78 6.43
CA VAL A 110 4.82 -10.49 5.78
C VAL A 110 5.32 -10.72 4.37
N HIS A 111 4.95 -9.83 3.45
CA HIS A 111 5.28 -9.97 2.04
C HIS A 111 5.97 -8.71 1.52
N LEU A 112 7.00 -8.88 0.69
CA LEU A 112 7.54 -7.84 -0.18
C LEU A 112 7.19 -8.24 -1.61
N LYS A 113 6.31 -7.45 -2.25
CA LYS A 113 5.69 -7.82 -3.52
C LYS A 113 5.99 -6.78 -4.61
N GLY A 114 6.54 -7.24 -5.72
CA GLY A 114 6.68 -6.45 -6.95
C GLY A 114 5.34 -6.20 -7.65
N PRO A 115 5.29 -5.24 -8.59
CA PRO A 115 4.07 -4.93 -9.34
C PRO A 115 3.54 -6.15 -10.11
N THR A 116 2.22 -6.26 -10.20
CA THR A 116 1.54 -7.30 -11.01
C THR A 116 0.67 -6.64 -12.07
N THR A 117 0.58 -7.27 -13.24
CA THR A 117 -0.21 -6.79 -14.37
C THR A 117 -1.68 -7.13 -14.17
N THR A 118 -2.55 -6.17 -14.45
CA THR A 118 -3.99 -6.37 -14.58
C THR A 118 -4.35 -6.15 -16.06
N PRO A 119 -4.76 -7.20 -16.79
CA PRO A 119 -5.11 -7.09 -18.19
C PRO A 119 -6.23 -6.09 -18.45
N ARG A 120 -6.16 -5.39 -19.58
CA ARG A 120 -7.21 -4.52 -20.11
C ARG A 120 -7.78 -5.10 -21.39
N LYS A 121 -8.96 -4.64 -21.79
CA LYS A 121 -9.55 -5.00 -23.08
C LYS A 121 -8.56 -4.67 -24.22
N GLY A 122 -8.15 -5.69 -24.98
CA GLY A 122 -7.17 -5.58 -26.07
C GLY A 122 -5.74 -6.01 -25.70
N ASP A 123 -5.45 -6.29 -24.43
CA ASP A 123 -4.20 -6.95 -24.03
C ASP A 123 -4.20 -8.42 -24.49
N PRO A 124 -3.01 -9.08 -24.62
CA PRO A 124 -2.92 -10.47 -25.05
C PRO A 124 -3.44 -11.48 -24.02
N TRP A 125 -3.83 -11.02 -22.83
CA TRP A 125 -4.25 -11.83 -21.71
C TRP A 125 -5.77 -11.80 -21.52
N PRO A 126 -6.39 -12.88 -21.02
CA PRO A 126 -7.80 -12.87 -20.66
C PRO A 126 -8.08 -11.83 -19.57
N ASN A 127 -9.34 -11.42 -19.45
CA ASN A 127 -9.78 -10.47 -18.42
C ASN A 127 -9.81 -11.14 -17.03
N VAL A 128 -8.63 -11.35 -16.44
CA VAL A 128 -8.44 -11.91 -15.11
C VAL A 128 -8.50 -10.80 -14.07
N GLU A 129 -9.17 -11.05 -12.94
CA GLU A 129 -9.21 -10.12 -11.81
C GLU A 129 -7.80 -9.76 -11.31
N SER A 130 -7.65 -8.53 -10.81
CA SER A 130 -6.41 -7.99 -10.27
C SER A 130 -5.87 -8.81 -9.10
N ALA A 131 -4.63 -9.31 -9.22
CA ALA A 131 -3.93 -10.00 -8.12
C ALA A 131 -3.77 -9.10 -6.89
N ASN A 132 -3.59 -7.79 -7.07
CA ASN A 132 -3.48 -6.84 -5.95
C ASN A 132 -4.77 -6.82 -5.11
N VAL A 133 -5.92 -6.73 -5.79
CA VAL A 133 -7.23 -6.69 -5.13
C VAL A 133 -7.52 -8.04 -4.46
N ALA A 134 -7.29 -9.14 -5.18
CA ALA A 134 -7.48 -10.49 -4.64
C ALA A 134 -6.61 -10.72 -3.40
N MET A 135 -5.32 -10.37 -3.44
CA MET A 135 -4.40 -10.60 -2.32
C MET A 135 -4.77 -9.77 -1.09
N ARG A 136 -5.22 -8.52 -1.28
CA ARG A 136 -5.72 -7.67 -0.17
C ARG A 136 -6.96 -8.25 0.50
N LYS A 137 -7.88 -8.83 -0.28
CA LYS A 137 -9.07 -9.52 0.23
C LYS A 137 -8.70 -10.82 0.94
N GLU A 138 -7.95 -11.70 0.29
CA GLU A 138 -7.55 -13.02 0.81
C GLU A 138 -6.73 -12.97 2.10
N LEU A 139 -5.99 -11.88 2.30
CA LEU A 139 -5.15 -11.65 3.48
C LEU A 139 -5.75 -10.63 4.46
N GLU A 140 -6.97 -10.14 4.20
CA GLU A 140 -7.66 -9.10 5.00
C GLU A 140 -6.77 -7.89 5.33
N LEU A 141 -6.07 -7.38 4.31
CA LEU A 141 -5.17 -6.22 4.39
C LEU A 141 -5.95 -4.91 4.32
N PHE A 142 -6.69 -4.62 5.38
CA PHE A 142 -7.70 -3.57 5.46
C PHE A 142 -7.21 -2.13 5.38
N ALA A 143 -5.94 -1.86 5.71
CA ALA A 143 -5.39 -0.52 5.69
C ALA A 143 -4.26 -0.42 4.67
N ASN A 144 -4.41 0.46 3.68
CA ASN A 144 -3.30 0.89 2.84
C ASN A 144 -2.69 2.17 3.45
N VAL A 145 -1.47 2.06 3.94
CA VAL A 145 -0.71 3.14 4.56
C VAL A 145 0.29 3.70 3.56
N ARG A 146 0.18 5.00 3.27
CA ARG A 146 1.03 5.71 2.32
C ARG A 146 1.61 6.97 2.98
N PRO A 147 2.90 6.95 3.36
CA PRO A 147 3.59 8.16 3.80
C PRO A 147 4.07 8.98 2.60
N VAL A 148 3.89 10.30 2.65
CA VAL A 148 4.41 11.26 1.68
C VAL A 148 5.15 12.35 2.42
N LYS A 149 6.44 12.53 2.11
CA LYS A 149 7.31 13.47 2.83
C LYS A 149 8.15 14.29 1.87
N VAL A 150 8.03 15.61 1.97
CA VAL A 150 8.80 16.59 1.20
C VAL A 150 9.28 17.68 2.16
N THR A 151 10.43 17.41 2.79
CA THR A 151 10.98 18.23 3.89
C THR A 151 11.11 19.72 3.54
N LYS A 152 11.61 20.03 2.33
CA LYS A 152 11.78 21.41 1.83
C LYS A 152 10.47 22.20 1.75
N GLU A 153 9.34 21.50 1.69
CA GLU A 153 8.00 22.08 1.56
C GLU A 153 7.18 21.96 2.86
N GLY A 154 7.79 21.43 3.93
CA GLY A 154 7.13 21.15 5.21
C GLY A 154 6.07 20.05 5.14
N ILE A 155 6.09 19.23 4.08
CA ILE A 155 5.11 18.17 3.86
C ILE A 155 5.55 16.89 4.57
N ASP A 156 4.65 16.33 5.35
CA ASP A 156 4.81 15.05 6.05
C ASP A 156 3.43 14.50 6.38
N TRP A 157 2.85 13.82 5.39
CA TRP A 157 1.52 13.23 5.44
C TRP A 157 1.64 11.72 5.58
N THR A 158 0.75 11.12 6.36
CA THR A 158 0.55 9.68 6.42
C THR A 158 -0.93 9.39 6.20
N PHE A 159 -1.24 8.76 5.08
CA PHE A 159 -2.60 8.41 4.72
C PHE A 159 -2.91 6.98 5.15
N PHE A 160 -4.08 6.78 5.75
CA PHE A 160 -4.69 5.51 6.12
C PHE A 160 -5.95 5.34 5.27
N ARG A 161 -5.79 4.62 4.17
CA ARG A 161 -6.85 4.32 3.21
C ARG A 161 -7.51 2.99 3.55
N GLU A 162 -8.84 2.96 3.61
CA GLU A 162 -9.60 1.71 3.65
C GLU A 162 -9.32 0.90 2.37
N ASN A 163 -9.02 -0.40 2.49
CA ASN A 163 -8.46 -1.16 1.39
C ASN A 163 -9.18 -2.49 1.11
N THR A 164 -10.32 -2.74 1.77
CA THR A 164 -11.08 -3.99 1.68
C THR A 164 -12.60 -3.81 1.49
N GLU A 165 -13.09 -2.58 1.57
CA GLU A 165 -14.48 -2.14 1.41
C GLU A 165 -14.53 -0.94 0.43
N GLY A 166 -15.58 -0.13 0.49
CA GLY A 166 -15.84 0.96 -0.46
C GLY A 166 -16.37 0.46 -1.81
N SER A 167 -16.29 1.30 -2.83
CA SER A 167 -16.74 0.96 -4.19
C SER A 167 -15.87 -0.11 -4.85
N TYR A 168 -14.60 -0.25 -4.44
CA TYR A 168 -13.67 -1.20 -5.05
C TYR A 168 -13.93 -2.64 -4.62
N ALA A 169 -14.53 -2.84 -3.45
CA ALA A 169 -14.79 -4.18 -2.94
C ALA A 169 -15.80 -4.95 -3.79
N LEU A 170 -16.77 -4.25 -4.38
CA LEU A 170 -17.91 -4.80 -5.11
C LEU A 170 -17.97 -4.40 -6.58
N GLY A 171 -16.95 -3.74 -7.14
CA GLY A 171 -17.02 -3.21 -8.50
C GLY A 171 -17.33 -4.24 -9.59
N SER A 172 -16.99 -5.52 -9.39
CA SER A 172 -17.37 -6.62 -10.31
C SER A 172 -18.78 -7.18 -10.07
N ASP A 173 -19.44 -6.77 -8.97
CA ASP A 173 -20.80 -7.15 -8.59
C ASP A 173 -21.83 -6.07 -8.98
N GLY A 174 -21.44 -5.02 -9.70
CA GLY A 174 -22.39 -4.06 -10.30
C GLY A 174 -23.32 -4.73 -11.31
N LEU A 175 -24.47 -4.10 -11.59
CA LEU A 175 -25.46 -4.66 -12.50
C LEU A 175 -26.04 -3.61 -13.47
N ASN A 176 -26.17 -3.99 -14.74
CA ASN A 176 -26.98 -3.27 -15.71
C ASN A 176 -28.43 -3.72 -15.55
N VAL A 177 -29.25 -2.88 -14.91
CA VAL A 177 -30.69 -3.12 -14.68
C VAL A 177 -31.46 -3.11 -16.01
N SER A 178 -31.01 -2.26 -16.94
CA SER A 178 -31.47 -2.16 -18.32
C SER A 178 -30.33 -1.62 -19.19
N ASP A 179 -30.59 -1.42 -20.49
CA ASP A 179 -29.62 -0.78 -21.40
C ASP A 179 -29.30 0.67 -21.01
N ASP A 180 -30.20 1.33 -20.26
CA ASP A 180 -30.10 2.75 -19.89
C ASP A 180 -29.71 2.96 -18.41
N LEU A 181 -29.70 1.90 -17.59
CA LEU A 181 -29.48 2.01 -16.15
C LEU A 181 -28.47 0.96 -15.64
N ALA A 182 -27.37 1.47 -15.11
CA ALA A 182 -26.39 0.69 -14.34
C ALA A 182 -26.42 1.11 -12.86
N VAL A 183 -26.26 0.14 -11.97
CA VAL A 183 -26.17 0.34 -10.53
C VAL A 183 -24.90 -0.34 -10.02
N ASP A 184 -24.14 0.41 -9.23
CA ASP A 184 -22.97 -0.08 -8.51
C ASP A 184 -23.13 0.19 -7.02
N PHE A 185 -22.33 -0.49 -6.20
CA PHE A 185 -22.48 -0.54 -4.76
C PHE A 185 -21.25 0.01 -4.05
N THR A 186 -21.49 0.63 -2.90
CA THR A 186 -20.43 1.03 -1.97
C THR A 186 -20.79 0.51 -0.60
N ILE A 187 -19.82 -0.14 0.07
CA ILE A 187 -20.01 -0.71 1.40
C ILE A 187 -19.08 -0.06 2.40
N ALA A 188 -19.62 0.18 3.59
CA ALA A 188 -18.85 0.51 4.78
C ALA A 188 -19.46 -0.26 5.96
N THR A 189 -18.65 -1.08 6.62
CA THR A 189 -19.02 -1.81 7.84
C THR A 189 -18.43 -1.11 9.05
N THR A 190 -19.06 -1.31 10.21
CA THR A 190 -18.54 -0.75 11.46
C THR A 190 -17.17 -1.32 11.80
N GLN A 191 -16.98 -2.63 11.63
CA GLN A 191 -15.72 -3.32 11.92
C GLN A 191 -14.59 -2.82 11.00
N GLY A 192 -14.85 -2.72 9.68
CA GLY A 192 -13.90 -2.26 8.68
C GLY A 192 -13.45 -0.82 8.88
N THR A 193 -14.40 0.07 9.16
CA THR A 193 -14.13 1.48 9.46
C THR A 193 -13.38 1.63 10.78
N GLU A 194 -13.84 0.96 11.84
CA GLU A 194 -13.25 1.11 13.17
C GLU A 194 -11.79 0.67 13.21
N ARG A 195 -11.45 -0.48 12.61
CA ARG A 195 -10.07 -0.98 12.59
C ARG A 195 -9.11 -0.04 11.85
N LEU A 196 -9.56 0.60 10.77
CA LEU A 196 -8.76 1.57 10.02
C LEU A 196 -8.53 2.86 10.82
N ILE A 197 -9.61 3.48 11.30
CA ILE A 197 -9.51 4.78 11.99
C ILE A 197 -8.72 4.60 13.29
N ARG A 198 -8.97 3.52 14.05
CA ARG A 198 -8.20 3.21 15.25
C ARG A 198 -6.71 3.06 14.94
N LEU A 199 -6.36 2.39 13.83
CA LEU A 199 -4.96 2.28 13.40
C LEU A 199 -4.34 3.67 13.11
N ALA A 200 -5.08 4.60 12.51
CA ALA A 200 -4.62 5.97 12.27
C ALA A 200 -4.38 6.75 13.59
N PHE A 201 -5.30 6.65 14.55
CA PHE A 201 -5.14 7.27 15.88
C PHE A 201 -3.99 6.66 16.67
N GLU A 202 -3.83 5.34 16.65
CA GLU A 202 -2.70 4.65 17.27
C GLU A 202 -1.36 5.09 16.67
N TYR A 203 -1.30 5.23 15.34
CA TYR A 203 -0.13 5.76 14.67
C TYR A 203 0.16 7.20 15.09
N ALA A 204 -0.85 8.06 15.12
CA ALA A 204 -0.70 9.44 15.55
C ALA A 204 -0.17 9.52 16.99
N ARG A 205 -0.74 8.74 17.92
CA ARG A 205 -0.30 8.65 19.32
C ARG A 205 1.15 8.20 19.45
N LYS A 206 1.53 7.10 18.80
CA LYS A 206 2.90 6.55 18.84
C LYS A 206 3.95 7.53 18.28
N ASN A 207 3.56 8.37 17.33
CA ASN A 207 4.44 9.35 16.69
C ASN A 207 4.29 10.77 17.26
N ASN A 208 3.59 10.94 18.40
CA ASN A 208 3.34 12.23 19.03
C ASN A 208 2.66 13.27 18.10
N ILE A 209 1.88 12.81 17.12
CA ILE A 209 1.10 13.65 16.22
C ILE A 209 -0.20 14.00 16.92
N LYS A 210 -0.49 15.29 17.02
CA LYS A 210 -1.63 15.82 17.79
C LYS A 210 -2.91 16.02 16.98
N LYS A 211 -2.94 15.55 15.72
CA LYS A 211 -4.07 15.76 14.82
C LYS A 211 -4.29 14.58 13.86
N VAL A 212 -5.53 14.13 13.76
CA VAL A 212 -6.03 13.17 12.76
C VAL A 212 -7.18 13.81 12.00
N THR A 213 -7.13 13.73 10.66
CA THR A 213 -8.14 14.29 9.77
C THR A 213 -8.93 13.19 9.09
N LEU A 214 -10.26 13.20 9.20
CA LEU A 214 -11.16 12.30 8.48
C LEU A 214 -11.56 12.93 7.15
N VAL A 215 -11.40 12.23 6.02
CA VAL A 215 -11.76 12.78 4.71
C VAL A 215 -12.87 11.97 4.06
N THR A 216 -13.99 12.61 3.75
CA THR A 216 -15.19 11.93 3.23
C THR A 216 -15.98 12.79 2.24
N LYS A 217 -17.14 12.31 1.77
CA LYS A 217 -18.17 13.10 1.10
C LYS A 217 -19.52 12.96 1.81
N ALA A 218 -19.53 12.93 3.14
CA ALA A 218 -20.73 12.66 3.95
C ALA A 218 -21.89 13.65 3.76
N ASN A 219 -21.64 14.86 3.24
CA ASN A 219 -22.69 15.81 2.88
C ASN A 219 -23.60 15.31 1.74
N VAL A 220 -23.08 14.45 0.86
CA VAL A 220 -23.82 13.83 -0.25
C VAL A 220 -24.05 12.34 0.03
N ILE A 221 -23.02 11.61 0.43
CA ILE A 221 -23.06 10.16 0.66
C ILE A 221 -23.36 9.87 2.14
N LYS A 222 -24.63 9.97 2.52
CA LYS A 222 -25.01 9.97 3.94
C LYS A 222 -24.81 8.63 4.64
N THR A 223 -24.97 7.50 3.96
CA THR A 223 -25.00 6.17 4.58
C THR A 223 -23.61 5.61 4.87
N THR A 224 -22.73 5.52 3.87
CA THR A 224 -21.37 4.96 4.04
C THR A 224 -20.45 5.97 4.70
N ASP A 225 -20.40 7.18 4.17
CA ASP A 225 -19.46 8.21 4.64
C ASP A 225 -19.94 8.85 5.94
N GLY A 226 -21.26 9.02 6.12
CA GLY A 226 -21.81 9.42 7.41
C GLY A 226 -21.48 8.40 8.50
N LYS A 227 -21.63 7.08 8.22
CA LYS A 227 -21.17 6.02 9.13
C LYS A 227 -19.67 6.13 9.41
N PHE A 228 -18.85 6.43 8.40
CA PHE A 228 -17.40 6.60 8.56
C PHE A 228 -17.08 7.73 9.54
N LEU A 229 -17.69 8.91 9.36
CA LEU A 229 -17.53 10.06 10.25
C LEU A 229 -18.03 9.79 11.66
N ASP A 230 -19.23 9.22 11.82
CA ASP A 230 -19.82 8.92 13.14
C ASP A 230 -18.91 7.99 13.95
N ILE A 231 -18.37 6.95 13.30
CA ILE A 231 -17.42 6.04 13.93
C ILE A 231 -16.12 6.77 14.26
N GLY A 232 -15.62 7.62 13.36
CA GLY A 232 -14.40 8.38 13.59
C GLY A 232 -14.50 9.31 14.80
N TYR A 233 -15.58 10.08 14.92
CA TYR A 233 -15.81 10.92 16.10
C TYR A 233 -16.00 10.11 17.39
N ARG A 234 -16.61 8.92 17.30
CA ARG A 234 -16.73 8.01 18.45
C ARG A 234 -15.34 7.55 18.92
N ILE A 235 -14.47 7.15 17.99
CA ILE A 235 -13.08 6.75 18.29
C ILE A 235 -12.28 7.93 18.83
N ALA A 236 -12.44 9.13 18.28
CA ALA A 236 -11.73 10.32 18.75
C ALA A 236 -11.92 10.61 20.25
N LYS A 237 -13.08 10.25 20.82
CA LYS A 237 -13.34 10.37 22.27
C LYS A 237 -12.44 9.48 23.13
N GLU A 238 -11.90 8.41 22.56
CA GLU A 238 -10.95 7.50 23.21
C GLU A 238 -9.50 8.05 23.19
N TYR A 239 -9.22 9.08 22.39
CA TYR A 239 -7.91 9.73 22.22
C TYR A 239 -7.99 11.25 22.48
N PRO A 240 -8.32 11.69 23.71
CA PRO A 240 -8.55 13.11 24.02
C PRO A 240 -7.32 14.01 23.79
N GLU A 241 -6.12 13.43 23.70
CA GLU A 241 -4.87 14.13 23.41
C GLU A 241 -4.62 14.40 21.91
N ILE A 242 -5.52 13.96 21.03
CA ILE A 242 -5.44 14.10 19.57
C ILE A 242 -6.66 14.87 19.07
N GLU A 243 -6.43 16.02 18.43
CA GLU A 243 -7.47 16.76 17.73
C GLU A 243 -7.99 15.93 16.55
N CYS A 244 -9.32 15.80 16.42
CA CYS A 244 -9.96 15.19 15.28
C CYS A 244 -10.74 16.27 14.52
N ASP A 245 -10.41 16.47 13.24
CA ASP A 245 -11.21 17.26 12.31
C ASP A 245 -11.64 16.42 11.10
N ASP A 246 -12.53 16.97 10.29
CA ASP A 246 -13.01 16.35 9.07
C ASP A 246 -13.04 17.33 7.91
N TRP A 247 -12.81 16.81 6.71
CA TRP A 247 -12.82 17.58 5.47
C TRP A 247 -13.60 16.82 4.40
N TYR A 248 -14.35 17.56 3.60
CA TYR A 248 -14.92 16.97 2.38
C TYR A 248 -13.84 16.81 1.31
N ILE A 249 -13.87 15.68 0.60
CA ILE A 249 -12.81 15.30 -0.36
C ILE A 249 -12.54 16.37 -1.42
N ASP A 250 -13.56 17.10 -1.88
CA ASP A 250 -13.42 18.18 -2.86
C ASP A 250 -12.64 19.40 -2.34
N ILE A 251 -12.89 19.81 -1.10
CA ILE A 251 -12.11 20.90 -0.50
C ILE A 251 -10.74 20.40 0.00
N MET A 252 -10.66 19.13 0.40
CA MET A 252 -9.43 18.48 0.84
C MET A 252 -8.38 18.47 -0.28
N THR A 253 -8.73 18.05 -1.50
CA THR A 253 -7.81 18.06 -2.64
C THR A 253 -7.30 19.48 -2.92
N ALA A 254 -8.19 20.47 -2.90
CA ALA A 254 -7.81 21.88 -3.05
C ALA A 254 -6.90 22.40 -1.93
N LYS A 255 -7.05 21.92 -0.69
CA LYS A 255 -6.20 22.33 0.44
C LYS A 255 -4.91 21.54 0.59
N LEU A 256 -4.84 20.34 0.04
CA LEU A 256 -3.61 19.57 -0.02
C LEU A 256 -2.58 20.26 -0.92
N VAL A 257 -3.02 20.94 -1.99
CA VAL A 257 -2.12 21.69 -2.87
C VAL A 257 -1.88 23.14 -2.44
N ASP A 258 -2.62 23.66 -1.46
CA ASP A 258 -2.50 25.02 -0.94
C ASP A 258 -1.33 25.13 0.06
N PRO A 259 -0.24 25.86 -0.26
CA PRO A 259 0.93 25.96 0.62
C PRO A 259 0.63 26.54 2.00
N LYS A 260 -0.47 27.30 2.16
CA LYS A 260 -0.88 27.88 3.44
C LYS A 260 -1.55 26.87 4.38
N ARG A 261 -2.04 25.75 3.83
CA ARG A 261 -2.85 24.76 4.55
C ARG A 261 -2.18 23.40 4.62
N ARG A 262 -1.50 22.98 3.57
CA ARG A 262 -1.02 21.61 3.39
C ARG A 262 -0.11 21.08 4.50
N THR A 263 0.64 21.96 5.16
CA THR A 263 1.53 21.62 6.28
C THR A 263 0.79 21.36 7.61
N GLN A 264 -0.51 21.69 7.68
CA GLN A 264 -1.36 21.44 8.84
C GLN A 264 -1.87 20.00 8.90
N PHE A 265 -1.87 19.30 7.76
CA PHE A 265 -2.27 17.89 7.69
C PHE A 265 -1.09 16.99 8.04
N ARG A 266 -1.37 15.90 8.77
CA ARG A 266 -0.35 14.96 9.25
C ARG A 266 -0.81 13.52 9.09
N VAL A 267 -1.90 13.14 9.76
CA VAL A 267 -2.50 11.80 9.65
C VAL A 267 -3.89 11.93 9.08
N LEU A 268 -4.18 11.19 8.00
CA LEU A 268 -5.46 11.28 7.30
C LEU A 268 -6.08 9.90 7.16
N ALA A 269 -7.35 9.74 7.54
CA ALA A 269 -8.10 8.50 7.37
C ALA A 269 -9.25 8.69 6.38
N LEU A 270 -9.38 7.76 5.43
CA LEU A 270 -10.19 7.95 4.23
C LEU A 270 -10.81 6.62 3.76
N PRO A 271 -12.07 6.61 3.28
CA PRO A 271 -12.62 5.52 2.49
C PRO A 271 -11.80 5.22 1.23
N ASN A 272 -11.98 4.01 0.69
CA ASN A 272 -11.12 3.42 -0.34
C ASN A 272 -10.91 4.30 -1.58
N LEU A 273 -11.99 4.72 -2.24
CA LEU A 273 -11.94 5.49 -3.49
C LEU A 273 -11.22 6.83 -3.32
N TYR A 274 -11.52 7.56 -2.25
CA TYR A 274 -10.91 8.86 -1.98
C TYR A 274 -9.44 8.72 -1.64
N GLY A 275 -9.08 7.67 -0.90
CA GLY A 275 -7.70 7.35 -0.62
C GLY A 275 -6.90 6.98 -1.86
N ASP A 276 -7.50 6.30 -2.83
CA ASP A 276 -6.85 6.01 -4.11
C ASP A 276 -6.40 7.30 -4.80
N ILE A 277 -7.35 8.21 -5.02
CA ILE A 277 -7.14 9.45 -5.77
C ILE A 277 -6.20 10.40 -5.00
N LEU A 278 -6.52 10.70 -3.74
CA LEU A 278 -5.80 11.72 -2.98
C LEU A 278 -4.34 11.33 -2.71
N THR A 279 -4.05 10.05 -2.53
CA THR A 279 -2.68 9.61 -2.26
C THR A 279 -1.80 9.60 -3.50
N ASP A 280 -2.38 9.38 -4.68
CA ASP A 280 -1.66 9.53 -5.95
C ASP A 280 -1.35 11.02 -6.23
N GLU A 281 -2.29 11.94 -5.98
CA GLU A 281 -2.04 13.39 -6.02
C GLU A 281 -0.95 13.80 -5.03
N ALA A 282 -0.96 13.23 -3.83
CA ALA A 282 0.06 13.49 -2.81
C ALA A 282 1.46 13.02 -3.26
N ALA A 283 1.56 11.85 -3.90
CA ALA A 283 2.83 11.29 -4.36
C ALA A 283 3.53 12.18 -5.40
N GLU A 284 2.80 12.95 -6.20
CA GLU A 284 3.38 13.90 -7.17
C GLU A 284 4.29 14.95 -6.50
N PHE A 285 4.01 15.36 -5.26
CA PHE A 285 4.89 16.27 -4.52
C PHE A 285 6.28 15.66 -4.23
N GLN A 286 6.37 14.34 -4.14
CA GLN A 286 7.61 13.60 -3.85
C GLN A 286 8.33 13.10 -5.12
N GLY A 287 7.95 13.62 -6.29
CA GLY A 287 8.51 13.22 -7.58
C GLY A 287 7.74 12.10 -8.29
N GLY A 288 6.49 11.85 -7.86
CA GLY A 288 5.56 10.92 -8.50
C GLY A 288 5.51 9.54 -7.84
N VAL A 289 4.57 8.71 -8.30
CA VAL A 289 4.32 7.35 -7.77
C VAL A 289 5.51 6.39 -7.86
N GLY A 290 6.51 6.72 -8.69
CA GLY A 290 7.72 5.93 -8.88
C GLY A 290 8.68 5.93 -7.68
N THR A 291 8.55 6.88 -6.75
CA THR A 291 9.45 7.04 -5.60
C THR A 291 8.81 6.65 -4.27
N ALA A 292 7.53 6.28 -4.26
CA ALA A 292 6.77 5.98 -3.06
C ALA A 292 6.58 4.47 -2.86
N GLY A 293 6.82 4.02 -1.63
CA GLY A 293 6.41 2.69 -1.16
C GLY A 293 5.02 2.75 -0.53
N SER A 294 4.35 1.60 -0.42
CA SER A 294 3.09 1.47 0.31
C SER A 294 3.07 0.22 1.17
N ALA A 295 2.31 0.27 2.26
CA ALA A 295 2.07 -0.85 3.14
C ALA A 295 0.59 -1.20 3.20
N ASN A 296 0.26 -2.45 2.94
CA ASN A 296 -1.08 -3.01 3.10
C ASN A 296 -1.07 -3.83 4.39
N ILE A 297 -1.79 -3.36 5.41
CA ILE A 297 -1.75 -3.87 6.77
C ILE A 297 -3.06 -4.62 7.07
N GLY A 298 -2.90 -5.86 7.53
CA GLY A 298 -3.95 -6.64 8.18
C GLY A 298 -3.55 -7.00 9.61
N LYS A 299 -4.45 -7.66 10.35
CA LYS A 299 -4.15 -8.11 11.72
C LYS A 299 -3.15 -9.27 11.74
N ARG A 300 -3.25 -10.19 10.79
CA ARG A 300 -2.43 -11.41 10.69
C ARG A 300 -1.32 -11.31 9.66
N TYR A 301 -1.58 -10.60 8.56
CA TYR A 301 -0.65 -10.48 7.43
C TYR A 301 -0.32 -9.02 7.15
N ALA A 302 0.82 -8.79 6.52
CA ALA A 302 1.15 -7.51 5.91
C ALA A 302 1.80 -7.70 4.54
N MET A 303 1.64 -6.72 3.66
CA MET A 303 2.24 -6.71 2.33
C MET A 303 2.77 -5.31 1.99
N PHE A 304 4.03 -5.25 1.62
CA PHE A 304 4.76 -4.05 1.25
C PHE A 304 5.05 -4.08 -0.24
N GLU A 305 4.67 -3.02 -0.96
CA GLU A 305 4.77 -2.96 -2.42
C GLU A 305 5.07 -1.54 -2.90
N ALA A 306 5.67 -1.44 -4.09
CA ALA A 306 5.74 -0.18 -4.83
C ALA A 306 4.35 0.24 -5.31
N ILE A 307 4.10 1.56 -5.43
CA ILE A 307 2.81 2.07 -5.92
C ILE A 307 2.68 1.94 -7.45
N HIS A 308 3.79 2.01 -8.18
CA HIS A 308 3.78 1.99 -9.65
C HIS A 308 3.45 0.60 -10.24
N GLY A 309 3.05 0.58 -11.51
CA GLY A 309 2.73 -0.65 -12.26
C GLY A 309 3.95 -1.43 -12.75
N SER A 310 3.69 -2.50 -13.52
CA SER A 310 4.70 -3.47 -14.01
C SER A 310 5.59 -2.97 -15.14
N ALA A 311 5.30 -1.80 -15.72
CA ALA A 311 6.08 -1.18 -16.80
C ALA A 311 6.54 -2.17 -17.91
N PRO A 312 5.62 -2.96 -18.52
CA PRO A 312 5.97 -4.05 -19.45
C PRO A 312 6.76 -3.57 -20.68
N ARG A 313 6.61 -2.29 -21.05
CA ARG A 313 7.39 -1.64 -22.10
C ARG A 313 8.89 -1.68 -21.83
N MET A 314 9.34 -1.50 -20.59
CA MET A 314 10.77 -1.57 -20.25
C MET A 314 11.34 -2.97 -20.47
N VAL A 315 10.55 -4.01 -20.21
CA VAL A 315 10.96 -5.40 -20.50
C VAL A 315 11.08 -5.63 -22.00
N LYS A 316 10.05 -5.25 -22.77
CA LYS A 316 10.04 -5.39 -24.24
C LYS A 316 11.20 -4.67 -24.92
N GLU A 317 11.61 -3.52 -24.40
CA GLU A 317 12.72 -2.73 -24.92
C GLU A 317 14.10 -3.15 -24.36
N GLY A 318 14.18 -4.22 -23.56
CA GLY A 318 15.44 -4.70 -22.97
C GLY A 318 16.02 -3.78 -21.88
N ARG A 319 15.18 -2.92 -21.29
CA ARG A 319 15.55 -1.89 -20.31
C ARG A 319 15.23 -2.26 -18.86
N ALA A 320 14.69 -3.45 -18.59
CA ALA A 320 14.25 -3.85 -17.25
C ALA A 320 15.36 -3.75 -16.18
N LYS A 321 16.61 -4.07 -16.55
CA LYS A 321 17.78 -3.93 -15.66
C LYS A 321 18.12 -2.49 -15.25
N TYR A 322 17.53 -1.49 -15.90
CA TYR A 322 17.68 -0.06 -15.59
C TYR A 322 16.48 0.49 -14.82
N ALA A 323 15.53 -0.36 -14.43
CA ALA A 323 14.39 0.07 -13.61
C ALA A 323 14.86 0.58 -12.24
N ASP A 324 14.19 1.61 -11.72
CA ASP A 324 14.50 2.18 -10.41
C ASP A 324 13.98 1.27 -9.29
N PRO A 325 14.84 0.68 -8.42
CA PRO A 325 14.37 -0.15 -7.32
C PRO A 325 13.99 0.65 -6.06
N ALA A 326 14.13 2.00 -6.06
CA ALA A 326 13.97 2.81 -4.86
C ALA A 326 12.60 2.70 -4.19
N SER A 327 11.50 2.59 -4.95
CA SER A 327 10.14 2.39 -4.41
C SER A 327 10.01 1.07 -3.64
N MET A 328 10.55 -0.01 -4.19
CA MET A 328 10.56 -1.33 -3.56
C MET A 328 11.46 -1.38 -2.33
N ILE A 329 12.61 -0.70 -2.37
CA ILE A 329 13.51 -0.60 -1.22
C ILE A 329 12.88 0.28 -0.11
N ARG A 330 12.14 1.34 -0.47
CA ARG A 330 11.33 2.11 0.49
C ARG A 330 10.23 1.25 1.12
N ALA A 331 9.58 0.39 0.34
CA ALA A 331 8.63 -0.59 0.87
C ALA A 331 9.32 -1.58 1.84
N ALA A 332 10.57 -1.99 1.57
CA ALA A 332 11.37 -2.79 2.50
C ALA A 332 11.73 -2.04 3.80
N ALA A 333 11.95 -0.73 3.76
CA ALA A 333 12.12 0.08 4.97
C ALA A 333 10.84 0.10 5.83
N MET A 334 9.67 0.23 5.19
CA MET A 334 8.38 0.13 5.87
C MET A 334 8.17 -1.27 6.47
N LEU A 335 8.61 -2.32 5.78
CA LEU A 335 8.59 -3.70 6.28
C LEU A 335 9.43 -3.85 7.54
N LEU A 336 10.68 -3.39 7.53
CA LEU A 336 11.60 -3.44 8.67
C LEU A 336 10.97 -2.79 9.91
N ARG A 337 10.40 -1.60 9.73
CA ARG A 337 9.69 -0.87 10.79
C ARG A 337 8.52 -1.66 11.35
N HIS A 338 7.70 -2.26 10.48
CA HIS A 338 6.51 -3.02 10.85
C HIS A 338 6.85 -4.27 11.68
N ILE A 339 7.96 -4.95 11.37
CA ILE A 339 8.39 -6.15 12.11
C ILE A 339 9.31 -5.85 13.30
N GLY A 340 9.51 -4.57 13.65
CA GLY A 340 10.19 -4.13 14.87
C GLY A 340 11.66 -3.70 14.71
N PHE A 341 12.20 -3.67 13.49
CA PHE A 341 13.58 -3.23 13.22
C PHE A 341 13.65 -1.73 12.85
N GLU A 342 13.18 -0.89 13.76
CA GLU A 342 13.09 0.57 13.62
C GLU A 342 14.43 1.22 13.25
N ALA A 343 15.53 0.85 13.92
CA ALA A 343 16.85 1.42 13.65
C ALA A 343 17.34 1.08 12.23
N LYS A 344 17.11 -0.16 11.76
CA LYS A 344 17.49 -0.59 10.41
C LYS A 344 16.66 0.12 9.35
N ALA A 345 15.35 0.31 9.61
CA ALA A 345 14.48 1.10 8.74
C ALA A 345 14.96 2.56 8.61
N LYS A 346 15.29 3.21 9.74
CA LYS A 346 15.82 4.59 9.74
C LYS A 346 17.12 4.71 8.95
N SER A 347 18.07 3.79 9.15
CA SER A 347 19.31 3.77 8.37
C SER A 347 19.06 3.60 6.88
N LEU A 348 18.15 2.70 6.50
CA LEU A 348 17.75 2.48 5.11
C LEU A 348 17.14 3.72 4.47
N GLU A 349 16.25 4.42 5.17
CA GLU A 349 15.65 5.68 4.72
C GLU A 349 16.71 6.78 4.51
N MET A 350 17.66 6.93 5.45
CA MET A 350 18.76 7.91 5.32
C MET A 350 19.65 7.60 4.11
N ALA A 351 20.01 6.33 3.89
CA ALA A 351 20.80 5.92 2.73
C ALA A 351 20.04 6.18 1.42
N LEU A 352 18.74 5.87 1.36
CA LEU A 352 17.89 6.15 0.19
C LEU A 352 17.82 7.64 -0.14
N ASP A 353 17.81 8.51 0.87
CA ASP A 353 17.80 9.96 0.67
C ASP A 353 19.16 10.46 0.19
N ILE A 354 20.28 9.98 0.75
CA ILE A 354 21.63 10.30 0.24
C ILE A 354 21.77 9.86 -1.21
N CYS A 355 21.49 8.59 -1.51
CA CYS A 355 21.71 8.02 -2.83
C CYS A 355 20.72 8.55 -3.88
N GLY A 356 19.45 8.77 -3.51
CA GLY A 356 18.38 9.11 -4.44
C GLY A 356 18.03 10.59 -4.52
N GLN A 357 18.29 11.38 -3.48
CA GLN A 357 17.85 12.79 -3.40
C GLN A 357 19.02 13.78 -3.31
N PHE A 358 20.02 13.49 -2.48
CA PHE A 358 21.10 14.42 -2.17
C PHE A 358 22.33 14.23 -3.05
N GLU A 359 23.19 13.25 -2.74
CA GLU A 359 24.46 13.06 -3.43
C GLU A 359 24.28 12.59 -4.87
N LYS A 360 23.37 11.62 -5.10
CA LYS A 360 23.05 11.09 -6.44
C LYS A 360 24.27 10.64 -7.24
N LYS A 361 25.30 10.10 -6.57
CA LYS A 361 26.55 9.61 -7.20
C LYS A 361 26.28 8.58 -8.30
N VAL A 362 25.34 7.67 -8.05
CA VAL A 362 24.86 6.68 -9.01
C VAL A 362 23.45 7.07 -9.46
N ARG A 363 23.30 7.44 -10.73
CA ARG A 363 22.04 7.97 -11.27
C ARG A 363 21.27 6.91 -12.06
N ILE A 364 20.09 6.55 -11.59
CA ILE A 364 19.10 5.78 -12.36
C ILE A 364 18.42 6.71 -13.38
N THR A 365 18.34 6.29 -14.65
CA THR A 365 17.62 7.02 -15.73
C THR A 365 16.53 6.18 -16.39
N GLY A 366 16.41 4.89 -16.05
CA GLY A 366 15.54 3.96 -16.79
C GLY A 366 16.12 3.52 -18.14
N ARG A 367 17.36 3.89 -18.46
CA ARG A 367 18.02 3.71 -19.76
C ARG A 367 19.49 3.34 -19.60
N SER A 368 20.13 2.99 -20.70
CA SER A 368 21.54 2.57 -20.75
C SER A 368 22.57 3.68 -20.50
N ASP A 369 22.13 4.94 -20.46
CA ASP A 369 22.94 6.09 -20.07
C ASP A 369 22.95 6.34 -18.55
N GLY A 370 22.22 5.51 -17.79
CA GLY A 370 22.18 5.52 -16.34
C GLY A 370 22.59 4.17 -15.74
N ALA A 371 22.57 4.14 -14.41
CA ALA A 371 22.88 2.96 -13.63
C ALA A 371 21.80 1.88 -13.77
N THR A 372 22.23 0.64 -13.59
CA THR A 372 21.35 -0.51 -13.39
C THR A 372 20.76 -0.51 -11.98
N SER A 373 19.65 -1.25 -11.80
CA SER A 373 19.04 -1.48 -10.49
C SER A 373 20.06 -2.05 -9.49
N LYS A 374 20.94 -2.94 -9.97
CA LYS A 374 22.02 -3.55 -9.19
C LYS A 374 23.07 -2.54 -8.73
N GLU A 375 23.59 -1.71 -9.64
CA GLU A 375 24.60 -0.70 -9.28
C GLU A 375 24.06 0.30 -8.25
N TYR A 376 22.78 0.67 -8.35
CA TYR A 376 22.14 1.53 -7.36
C TYR A 376 21.99 0.83 -6.01
N ALA A 377 21.56 -0.44 -5.98
CA ALA A 377 21.47 -1.21 -4.75
C ALA A 377 22.83 -1.45 -4.08
N ASP A 378 23.88 -1.67 -4.88
CA ASP A 378 25.26 -1.81 -4.38
C ASP A 378 25.75 -0.50 -3.73
N TYR A 379 25.55 0.65 -4.39
CA TYR A 379 25.86 1.97 -3.81
C TYR A 379 25.06 2.26 -2.52
N LEU A 380 23.80 1.81 -2.46
CA LEU A 380 22.99 1.93 -1.25
C LEU A 380 23.56 1.10 -0.10
N MET A 381 23.97 -0.16 -0.35
CA MET A 381 24.58 -1.02 0.67
C MET A 381 25.94 -0.51 1.12
N GLU A 382 26.76 0.06 0.22
CA GLU A 382 28.00 0.76 0.59
C GLU A 382 27.71 1.95 1.51
N THR A 383 26.70 2.76 1.19
CA THR A 383 26.28 3.90 2.00
C THR A 383 25.81 3.47 3.39
N LEU A 384 25.12 2.33 3.50
CA LEU A 384 24.66 1.77 4.77
C LEU A 384 25.79 1.31 5.71
N GLN A 385 26.97 1.05 5.17
CA GLN A 385 28.14 0.64 5.96
C GLN A 385 28.90 1.82 6.55
N ASP A 386 28.59 3.05 6.15
CA ASP A 386 29.29 4.23 6.65
C ASP A 386 28.94 4.47 8.14
N PRO A 387 29.93 4.44 9.06
CA PRO A 387 29.68 4.67 10.49
C PRO A 387 29.17 6.08 10.80
N ASN A 388 29.34 7.02 9.87
CA ASN A 388 28.92 8.41 9.97
C ASN A 388 27.63 8.71 9.18
N LEU A 389 26.89 7.69 8.73
CA LEU A 389 25.68 7.81 7.90
C LEU A 389 24.73 8.93 8.36
N GLU A 390 24.41 8.98 9.66
CA GLU A 390 23.48 9.99 10.19
C GLU A 390 24.06 11.41 10.05
N SER A 391 25.31 11.62 10.45
CA SER A 391 25.96 12.94 10.28
C SER A 391 26.10 13.34 8.81
N TRP A 392 26.35 12.38 7.92
CA TRP A 392 26.42 12.61 6.49
C TRP A 392 25.07 13.04 5.93
N TRP A 393 24.00 12.33 6.26
CA TRP A 393 22.62 12.68 5.88
C TRP A 393 22.20 14.06 6.41
N GLN A 394 22.51 14.37 7.68
CA GLN A 394 22.21 15.68 8.27
C GLN A 394 22.93 16.83 7.57
N SER A 395 24.19 16.62 7.13
CA SER A 395 24.96 17.65 6.42
C SER A 395 24.31 18.14 5.12
N PHE A 396 23.47 17.32 4.50
CA PHE A 396 22.67 17.72 3.33
C PHE A 396 21.40 18.48 3.73
N ARG A 397 20.77 18.11 4.84
CA ARG A 397 19.56 18.77 5.34
C ARG A 397 19.79 20.18 5.86
N GLU A 398 20.99 20.47 6.37
CA GLU A 398 21.37 21.83 6.78
C GLU A 398 21.64 22.76 5.59
N LYS A 399 21.88 22.19 4.40
CA LYS A 399 22.21 22.93 3.17
C LYS A 399 21.01 23.07 2.21
N ALA A 400 19.94 22.32 2.43
CA ALA A 400 18.73 22.25 1.61
C ALA A 400 17.59 23.06 2.24
#